data_AF-A0ABD0RPZ0-F1
#
_entry.id   AF-A0ABD0RPZ0-F1
#
_cell.length_a   1.000
_cell.length_b   1.000
_cell.length_c   1.000
_cell.angle_alpha   90.00
_cell.angle_beta   90.00
_cell.angle_gamma   90.00
#
_symmetry.space_group_name_H-M   'P 1'
#
loop_
_entity.id
_entity.type
_entity.pdbx_description
1 polymer ?
#
loop_
_entity_poly.entity_id
_entity_poly.type
_entity_poly.pdbx_seq_one_letter_code
_entity_poly.pdbx_strand_id
1 'polypeptide(L)' 'MTDLGASGKLLLGLLLLETWIGFIHTFIDLEPVLHETPLLKPKVVIAILARNSEHSLPYFLGCIERLDYPKDRISI' A
#
# COMPACT_ATOMS: atom_id res chain seq x y z
N MET A 1 21.11 49.93 -0.97
CA MET A 1 19.87 49.67 -0.19
C MET A 1 19.04 48.60 -0.91
N THR A 2 19.60 47.41 -1.06
CA THR A 2 18.97 46.18 -1.59
C THR A 2 19.83 45.11 -0.92
N ASP A 3 19.35 44.37 0.08
CA ASP A 3 19.10 42.94 -0.16
C ASP A 3 18.34 42.23 0.98
N LEU A 4 17.72 42.96 1.94
CA LEU A 4 17.09 42.30 3.09
C LEU A 4 15.88 41.42 2.71
N GLY A 5 15.25 41.71 1.56
CA GLY A 5 14.14 40.92 1.01
C GLY A 5 14.55 39.75 0.10
N ALA A 6 15.82 39.63 -0.29
CA ALA A 6 16.28 38.52 -1.13
C ALA A 6 16.67 37.30 -0.30
N SER A 7 17.28 37.52 0.87
CA SER A 7 17.67 36.46 1.80
C SER A 7 16.48 35.60 2.26
N GLY A 8 15.33 36.20 2.55
CA GLY A 8 14.11 35.45 2.92
C GLY A 8 13.56 34.55 1.80
N LYS A 9 13.74 34.95 0.54
CA LYS A 9 13.31 34.15 -0.62
C LYS A 9 14.21 32.93 -0.82
N LEU A 10 15.49 33.06 -0.51
CA LEU A 10 16.46 31.95 -0.57
C LEU A 10 16.18 30.92 0.53
N LEU A 11 15.89 31.37 1.75
CA LEU A 11 15.53 30.48 2.86
C LEU A 11 14.19 29.76 2.61
N LEU A 12 13.20 30.47 2.07
CA LEU A 12 11.94 29.87 1.67
C LEU A 12 12.15 28.85 0.53
N GLY A 13 13.00 29.18 -0.45
CA GLY A 13 13.37 28.26 -1.53
C GLY A 13 14.02 26.97 -1.02
N LEU A 14 14.92 27.07 -0.03
CA LEU A 14 15.55 25.91 0.59
C LEU A 14 14.54 25.05 1.36
N LEU A 15 13.65 25.66 2.15
CA LEU A 15 12.60 24.93 2.88
C LEU A 15 11.65 24.17 1.94
N LEU A 16 11.29 24.81 0.82
CA LEU A 16 10.47 24.19 -0.22
C LEU A 16 11.21 23.03 -0.89
N LEU A 17 12.51 23.17 -1.13
CA LEU A 17 13.35 22.12 -1.71
C LEU A 17 13.43 20.89 -0.80
N GLU A 18 13.69 21.07 0.49
CA GLU A 18 13.74 19.97 1.47
C GLU A 18 12.39 19.24 1.55
N THR A 19 11.29 19.99 1.53
CA THR A 19 9.94 19.42 1.52
C THR A 19 9.68 18.63 0.23
N TRP A 20 10.11 19.18 -0.91
CA TRP A 20 10.02 18.51 -2.21
C TRP A 20 10.85 17.23 -2.27
N ILE A 21 12.06 17.24 -1.71
CA ILE A 21 12.95 16.08 -1.64
C ILE A 21 12.32 14.98 -0.77
N GLY A 22 11.84 15.33 0.44
CA GLY A 22 11.16 14.37 1.31
C GLY A 22 9.88 13.78 0.70
N PHE A 23 9.13 14.60 -0.03
CA PHE A 23 7.97 14.15 -0.80
C PHE A 23 8.38 13.16 -1.90
N ILE A 24 9.41 13.47 -2.70
CA ILE A 24 9.92 12.57 -3.74
C ILE A 24 10.41 11.24 -3.16
N HIS A 25 11.11 11.26 -2.02
CA HIS A 25 11.55 10.05 -1.34
C HIS A 25 10.38 9.15 -0.94
N THR A 26 9.30 9.73 -0.41
CA THR A 26 8.07 8.99 -0.07
C THR A 26 7.44 8.31 -1.29
N PHE A 27 7.54 8.93 -2.47
CA PHE A 27 7.06 8.34 -3.73
C PHE A 27 7.99 7.25 -4.28
N ILE A 28 9.30 7.33 -4.04
CA ILE A 28 10.28 6.33 -4.49
C ILE A 28 10.22 5.05 -3.64
N ASP A 29 9.91 5.17 -2.34
CA ASP A 29 9.72 4.02 -1.43
C ASP A 29 8.39 3.27 -1.67
N LEU A 30 7.57 3.74 -2.61
CA LEU A 30 6.43 2.96 -3.10
C LEU A 30 6.99 1.79 -3.92
N GLU A 31 7.26 0.67 -3.25
CA GLU A 31 7.67 -0.57 -3.89
C GLU A 31 6.72 -0.83 -5.07
N PRO A 32 7.18 -0.80 -6.33
CA PRO A 32 6.31 -1.08 -7.44
C PRO A 32 5.81 -2.51 -7.23
N VAL A 33 4.49 -2.69 -7.26
CA VAL A 33 3.89 -4.02 -7.26
C VAL A 33 4.44 -4.73 -8.50
N LEU A 34 5.53 -5.48 -8.32
CA LEU A 34 6.09 -6.28 -9.38
C LEU A 34 5.02 -7.32 -9.68
N HIS A 35 4.38 -7.17 -10.83
CA HIS A 35 3.49 -8.20 -11.34
C HIS A 35 4.33 -9.46 -11.50
N GLU A 36 4.19 -10.37 -10.53
CA GLU A 36 4.80 -11.69 -10.59
C GLU A 36 4.42 -12.33 -11.92
N THR A 37 5.41 -12.89 -12.61
CA THR A 37 5.22 -13.53 -13.90
C THR A 37 4.13 -14.61 -13.80
N PRO A 38 3.29 -14.79 -14.85
CA PRO A 38 2.09 -15.64 -14.80
C PRO A 38 2.39 -17.15 -14.80
N LEU A 39 3.56 -17.57 -14.30
CA LEU A 39 3.91 -18.98 -14.20
C LEU A 39 3.14 -19.67 -13.07
N LEU A 40 2.74 -18.93 -12.03
CA LEU A 40 2.07 -19.47 -10.85
C LEU A 40 1.10 -18.45 -10.25
N LYS A 41 -0.10 -18.90 -9.86
CA LYS A 41 -1.06 -18.08 -9.10
C LYS A 41 -0.40 -17.64 -7.76
N PRO A 42 -0.48 -16.36 -7.34
CA PRO A 42 0.22 -15.87 -6.14
C PRO A 42 -0.21 -16.57 -4.85
N LYS A 43 0.58 -16.48 -3.78
CA LYS A 43 0.10 -16.92 -2.44
C LYS A 43 -0.67 -15.77 -1.80
N VAL A 44 -1.86 -16.06 -1.28
CA VAL A 44 -2.77 -15.05 -0.70
C VAL A 44 -3.12 -15.39 0.74
N VAL A 45 -3.26 -14.35 1.56
CA VAL A 45 -3.74 -14.46 2.95
C VAL A 45 -5.08 -13.74 3.04
N ILE A 46 -6.11 -14.41 3.57
CA ILE A 46 -7.46 -13.87 3.74
C ILE A 46 -7.70 -13.63 5.22
N ALA A 47 -7.49 -12.40 5.68
CA ALA A 47 -7.81 -12.03 7.06
C ALA A 47 -9.33 -11.80 7.20
N ILE A 48 -10.00 -12.62 8.03
CA ILE A 48 -11.45 -12.53 8.27
C ILE A 48 -11.71 -11.89 9.64
N LEU A 49 -12.43 -10.77 9.65
CA LEU A 49 -12.92 -10.14 10.87
C LEU A 49 -14.41 -10.46 11.05
N ALA A 50 -14.72 -11.43 11.92
CA ALA A 50 -16.08 -11.89 12.16
C ALA A 50 -16.57 -11.52 13.57
N ARG A 51 -17.14 -10.32 13.74
CA ARG A 51 -17.75 -9.88 15.01
C ARG A 51 -19.25 -10.16 15.01
N ASN A 52 -19.71 -11.04 15.90
CA ASN A 52 -21.12 -11.43 16.03
C ASN A 52 -21.74 -11.99 14.73
N SER A 53 -20.95 -12.72 13.94
CA SER A 53 -21.36 -13.27 12.64
C SER A 53 -21.54 -14.79 12.68
N GLU A 54 -21.87 -15.38 13.83
CA GLU A 54 -21.92 -16.83 14.02
C GLU A 54 -22.80 -17.55 12.97
N HIS A 55 -23.96 -16.98 12.64
CA HIS A 55 -24.90 -17.60 11.70
C HIS A 55 -24.54 -17.42 10.21
N SER A 56 -23.75 -16.40 9.87
CA SER A 56 -23.36 -16.11 8.48
C SER A 56 -21.93 -16.53 8.16
N LEU A 57 -21.09 -16.77 9.18
CA LEU A 57 -19.70 -17.17 9.02
C LEU A 57 -19.54 -18.52 8.30
N PRO A 58 -20.30 -19.59 8.62
CA PRO A 58 -20.18 -20.86 7.91
C PRO A 58 -20.49 -20.72 6.41
N TYR A 59 -21.49 -19.90 6.07
CA TYR A 59 -21.81 -19.59 4.67
C TYR A 59 -20.65 -18.87 3.97
N PHE A 60 -20.05 -17.87 4.64
CA PHE A 60 -18.91 -17.12 4.10
C PHE A 60 -17.66 -17.99 3.90
N LEU A 61 -17.36 -18.87 4.85
CA LEU A 61 -16.26 -19.84 4.71
C LEU A 61 -16.51 -20.82 3.55
N GLY A 62 -17.75 -21.28 3.39
CA GLY A 62 -18.14 -22.10 2.24
C GLY A 62 -17.94 -21.38 0.89
N CYS A 63 -18.08 -20.05 0.84
CA CYS A 63 -17.73 -19.27 -0.36
C CYS A 63 -16.22 -19.33 -0.67
N ILE A 64 -15.36 -19.27 0.36
CA ILE A 64 -13.91 -19.37 0.19
C ILE A 64 -13.51 -20.78 -0.30
N GLU A 65 -14.17 -21.82 0.19
CA GLU A 65 -13.97 -23.20 -0.28
C GLU A 65 -14.34 -23.37 -1.75
N ARG A 66 -15.33 -22.63 -2.26
CA ARG A 66 -15.79 -22.72 -3.65
C ARG A 66 -14.98 -21.88 -4.65
N LEU A 67 -14.01 -21.07 -4.18
CA LEU A 67 -13.13 -20.30 -5.08
C LEU A 67 -12.35 -21.22 -6.02
N ASP A 68 -12.35 -20.90 -7.32
CA ASP A 68 -11.53 -21.54 -8.36
C ASP A 68 -10.05 -21.08 -8.26
N TYR A 69 -9.44 -21.43 -7.13
CA TYR A 69 -8.09 -21.06 -6.77
C TYR A 69 -7.42 -22.22 -6.03
N PRO A 70 -6.13 -22.51 -6.31
CA PRO A 70 -5.41 -23.58 -5.63
C PRO A 70 -5.42 -23.38 -4.11
N LYS A 71 -6.00 -24.34 -3.38
CA LYS A 71 -6.19 -24.24 -1.92
C LYS A 71 -4.88 -24.28 -1.14
N ASP A 72 -3.85 -24.92 -1.69
CA ASP A 72 -2.47 -24.92 -1.19
C ASP A 72 -1.82 -23.53 -1.18
N ARG A 73 -2.44 -22.54 -1.84
CA ARG A 73 -1.95 -21.16 -1.97
C ARG A 73 -2.77 -20.13 -1.22
N ILE A 74 -3.80 -20.55 -0.49
CA ILE A 74 -4.62 -19.68 0.35
C ILE A 74 -4.31 -20.00 1.81
N SER A 75 -3.99 -18.97 2.58
CA SER A 75 -4.02 -19.01 4.05
C SER A 75 -5.21 -18.19 4.53
N ILE A 76 -5.92 -18.68 5.54
CA ILE A 76 -7.00 -17.97 6.22
C ILE A 76 -6.56 -17.71 7.66
#